data_AF-A0AAV4L885-F1
#
_entry.id   AF-A0AAV4L885-F1
#
_cell.length_a   1.000
_cell.length_b   1.000
_cell.length_c   1.000
_cell.angle_alpha   90.00
_cell.angle_beta   90.00
_cell.angle_gamma   90.00
#
_symmetry.space_group_name_H-M   'P 1'
#
loop_
_entity.id
_entity.type
_entity.pdbx_description
1 polymer ?
#
loop_
_entity_poly.entity_id
_entity_poly.type
_entity_poly.pdbx_seq_one_letter_code
_entity_poly.pdbx_strand_id
1 'polypeptide(L)'
;MLVDKGGPFRKIGEALFLDEETVSKHFDEYCETKKLSIPTGGSQSKLSPAQTAELIQHLEEKTYTKASKICAHIQQKYGVLYHVKSMNVWLVHHGFSYKKPKLLPEKANLEQQEVFKKEVEKLKKETPEDEPIFFSDAVHPTRTTKLSYGWIKTGANKTLETMASCT
;
A
#
# COMPACT_ATOMS: atom_id res chain seq x y z
N MET A 1 -0.29 23.09 36.29
CA MET A 1 -1.61 23.37 35.68
C MET A 1 -2.20 24.65 36.28
N LEU A 2 -3.15 25.31 35.60
CA LEU A 2 -3.89 26.47 36.15
C LEU A 2 -4.64 26.11 37.45
N VAL A 3 -5.04 24.83 37.60
CA VAL A 3 -5.61 24.29 38.83
C VAL A 3 -4.57 24.24 39.96
N ASP A 4 -3.32 23.87 39.68
CA ASP A 4 -2.23 23.85 40.69
C ASP A 4 -1.90 25.25 41.23
N LYS A 5 -2.30 26.30 40.52
CA LYS A 5 -2.20 27.70 40.99
C LYS A 5 -3.39 28.11 41.89
N GLY A 6 -4.28 27.18 42.25
CA GLY A 6 -5.42 27.39 43.14
C GLY A 6 -6.59 28.16 42.52
N GLY A 7 -6.67 28.23 41.19
CA GLY A 7 -7.75 28.93 40.50
C GLY A 7 -9.08 28.15 40.52
N PRO A 8 -10.25 28.81 40.70
CA PRO A 8 -11.55 28.15 40.62
C PRO A 8 -11.83 27.66 39.19
N PHE A 9 -12.50 26.51 39.05
CA PHE A 9 -12.77 25.86 37.76
C PHE A 9 -13.51 26.76 36.77
N ARG A 10 -14.46 27.58 37.24
CA ARG A 10 -15.11 28.63 36.45
C ARG A 10 -14.14 29.55 35.71
N LYS A 11 -13.09 30.08 36.37
CA LYS A 11 -12.11 30.97 35.73
C LYS A 11 -11.25 30.24 34.70
N ILE A 12 -11.01 28.96 34.93
CA ILE A 12 -10.27 28.10 34.00
C ILE A 12 -11.13 27.82 32.76
N GLY A 13 -12.43 27.54 32.96
CA GLY A 13 -13.40 27.41 31.88
C GLY A 13 -13.53 28.70 31.05
N GLU A 14 -13.69 29.85 31.70
CA GLU A 14 -13.75 31.16 31.04
C GLU A 14 -12.48 31.45 30.22
N ALA A 15 -11.29 31.14 30.74
CA ALA A 15 -10.02 31.34 30.03
C ALA A 15 -9.82 30.38 28.84
N LEU A 16 -10.39 29.18 28.91
CA LEU A 16 -10.25 28.13 27.89
C LEU A 16 -11.47 28.02 26.95
N PHE A 17 -12.49 28.86 27.15
CA PHE A 17 -13.79 28.76 26.48
C PHE A 17 -14.45 27.38 26.63
N LEU A 18 -14.31 26.79 27.82
CA LEU A 18 -14.89 25.51 28.19
C LEU A 18 -15.93 25.70 29.30
N ASP A 19 -16.91 24.81 29.34
CA ASP A 19 -17.86 24.75 30.44
C ASP A 19 -17.18 24.30 31.74
N GLU A 20 -17.64 24.82 32.87
CA GLU A 20 -17.08 24.53 34.20
C GLU A 20 -17.15 23.03 34.54
N GLU A 21 -18.24 22.33 34.18
CA GLU A 21 -18.33 20.88 34.41
C GLU A 21 -17.31 20.11 33.58
N THR A 22 -17.02 20.57 32.37
CA THR A 22 -16.03 19.92 31.48
C THR A 22 -14.63 20.01 32.09
N VAL A 23 -14.28 21.17 32.66
CA VAL A 23 -13.02 21.37 33.37
C VAL A 23 -12.95 20.51 34.63
N SER A 24 -14.03 20.45 35.43
CA SER A 24 -14.09 19.59 36.62
C SER A 24 -13.91 18.12 36.26
N LYS A 25 -14.68 17.60 35.29
CA LYS A 25 -14.61 16.20 34.85
C LYS A 25 -13.21 15.83 34.37
N HIS A 26 -12.54 16.70 33.60
CA HIS A 26 -11.18 16.45 33.17
C HIS A 26 -10.16 16.48 34.32
N PHE A 27 -10.36 17.36 35.31
CA PHE A 27 -9.52 17.40 36.50
C PHE A 27 -9.67 16.14 37.36
N ASP A 28 -10.89 15.71 37.61
CA ASP A 28 -11.19 14.50 38.38
C ASP A 28 -10.61 13.26 37.68
N GLU A 29 -10.84 13.14 36.36
CA GLU A 29 -10.30 12.04 35.56
C GLU A 29 -8.76 12.03 35.55
N TYR A 30 -8.12 13.21 35.50
CA TYR A 30 -6.67 13.32 35.63
C TYR A 30 -6.17 12.95 37.04
N CYS A 31 -6.89 13.31 38.09
CA CYS A 31 -6.54 12.94 39.46
C CYS A 31 -6.57 11.43 39.68
N GLU A 32 -7.61 10.76 39.17
CA GLU A 32 -7.81 9.31 39.31
C GLU A 32 -6.87 8.49 38.44
N THR A 33 -6.79 8.83 37.14
CA THR A 33 -6.16 7.96 36.13
C THR A 33 -4.84 8.50 35.58
N LYS A 34 -4.46 9.73 35.96
CA LYS A 34 -3.32 10.47 35.36
C LYS A 34 -3.40 10.55 33.84
N LYS A 35 -4.63 10.51 33.31
CA LYS A 35 -4.92 10.50 31.88
C LYS A 35 -4.57 11.83 31.24
N LEU A 36 -3.59 11.79 30.34
CA LEU A 36 -3.14 12.93 29.54
C LEU A 36 -3.67 12.89 28.10
N SER A 37 -4.31 11.79 27.70
CA SER A 37 -4.84 11.58 26.36
C SER A 37 -6.17 10.83 26.40
N ILE A 38 -6.98 11.01 25.36
CA ILE A 38 -8.27 10.31 25.24
C ILE A 38 -7.98 8.87 24.79
N PRO A 39 -8.38 7.82 25.55
CA PRO A 39 -8.26 6.42 25.14
C PRO A 39 -9.36 6.07 24.13
N THR A 40 -9.48 6.84 23.06
CA THR A 40 -10.26 6.43 21.89
C THR A 40 -9.37 5.56 21.03
N GLY A 41 -9.39 4.26 21.33
CA GLY A 41 -8.81 3.25 20.46
C GLY A 41 -9.63 3.13 19.17
N GLY A 42 -8.96 3.00 18.03
CA GLY A 42 -9.62 2.72 16.75
C GLY A 42 -10.39 1.40 16.76
N SER A 43 -11.21 1.18 15.73
CA SER A 43 -11.93 -0.07 15.56
C SER A 43 -10.95 -1.24 15.42
N GLN A 44 -11.13 -2.29 16.22
CA GLN A 44 -10.40 -3.55 16.07
C GLN A 44 -10.81 -4.22 14.75
N SER A 45 -9.85 -4.88 14.09
CA SER A 45 -10.13 -5.72 12.91
C SER A 45 -11.11 -6.83 13.29
N LYS A 46 -12.02 -7.20 12.38
CA LYS A 46 -12.92 -8.35 12.58
C LYS A 46 -12.19 -9.70 12.45
N LEU A 47 -10.99 -9.70 11.86
CA LEU A 47 -10.16 -10.88 11.69
C LEU A 47 -9.23 -11.04 12.89
N SER A 48 -9.07 -12.29 13.35
CA SER A 48 -8.08 -12.63 14.36
C SER A 48 -6.65 -12.46 13.81
N PRO A 49 -5.62 -12.38 14.68
CA PRO A 49 -4.23 -12.29 14.23
C PRO A 49 -3.82 -13.46 13.31
N ALA A 50 -4.27 -14.67 13.63
CA ALA A 50 -3.99 -15.87 12.83
C ALA A 50 -4.66 -15.79 11.44
N GLN A 51 -5.95 -15.40 11.39
CA GLN A 51 -6.67 -15.23 10.13
C GLN A 51 -6.06 -14.11 9.27
N THR A 52 -5.57 -13.04 9.92
CA THR A 52 -4.90 -11.93 9.26
C THR A 52 -3.60 -12.38 8.60
N ALA A 53 -2.76 -13.13 9.32
CA ALA A 53 -1.51 -13.67 8.76
C ALA A 53 -1.78 -14.58 7.56
N GLU A 54 -2.75 -15.49 7.68
CA GLU A 54 -3.11 -16.41 6.61
C GLU A 54 -3.68 -15.68 5.38
N LEU A 55 -4.51 -14.65 5.58
CA LEU A 55 -5.03 -13.83 4.49
C LEU A 55 -3.92 -13.05 3.78
N ILE A 56 -2.94 -12.51 4.52
CA ILE A 56 -1.79 -11.81 3.94
C ILE A 56 -1.01 -12.78 3.04
N GLN A 57 -0.69 -13.98 3.53
CA GLN A 57 0.00 -15.00 2.74
C GLN A 57 -0.77 -15.33 1.46
N HIS A 58 -2.08 -15.55 1.56
CA HIS A 58 -2.94 -15.83 0.41
C HIS A 58 -2.95 -14.69 -0.62
N LEU A 59 -2.96 -13.42 -0.17
CA LEU A 59 -2.93 -12.26 -1.06
C LEU A 59 -1.55 -12.02 -1.70
N GLU A 60 -0.48 -12.46 -1.04
CA GLU A 60 0.86 -12.47 -1.61
C GLU A 60 0.99 -13.50 -2.71
N GLU A 61 0.44 -14.71 -2.53
CA GLU A 61 0.41 -15.75 -3.56
C GLU A 61 -0.55 -15.35 -4.71
N LYS A 62 -1.78 -14.98 -4.38
CA LYS A 62 -2.84 -14.69 -5.35
C LYS A 62 -3.21 -13.21 -5.40
N THR A 63 -2.96 -12.57 -6.54
CA THR A 63 -3.33 -11.18 -6.77
C THR A 63 -4.79 -11.04 -7.19
N TYR A 64 -5.53 -10.21 -6.48
CA TYR A 64 -6.92 -9.89 -6.79
C TYR A 64 -7.04 -8.51 -7.44
N THR A 65 -7.84 -8.43 -8.51
CA THR A 65 -8.14 -7.17 -9.20
C THR A 65 -9.22 -6.34 -8.52
N LYS A 66 -10.11 -6.98 -7.76
CA LYS A 66 -11.23 -6.34 -7.06
C LYS A 66 -11.27 -6.76 -5.59
N ALA A 67 -11.42 -5.80 -4.69
CA ALA A 67 -11.57 -6.05 -3.26
C ALA A 67 -12.84 -6.86 -2.92
N SER A 68 -13.90 -6.78 -3.75
CA SER A 68 -15.10 -7.61 -3.57
C SER A 68 -14.82 -9.12 -3.63
N LYS A 69 -13.86 -9.55 -4.45
CA LYS A 69 -13.43 -10.96 -4.50
C LYS A 69 -12.69 -11.39 -3.23
N ILE A 70 -11.97 -10.46 -2.60
CA ILE A 70 -11.30 -10.68 -1.33
C ILE A 70 -12.36 -10.81 -0.22
N CYS A 71 -13.37 -9.94 -0.19
CA CYS A 71 -14.51 -10.06 0.72
C CYS A 71 -15.21 -11.42 0.59
N ALA A 72 -15.48 -11.88 -0.65
CA ALA A 72 -16.11 -13.17 -0.88
C ALA A 72 -15.24 -14.34 -0.38
N HIS A 73 -13.92 -14.27 -0.57
CA HIS A 73 -12.99 -15.27 -0.06
C HIS A 73 -13.01 -15.34 1.47
N ILE A 74 -12.99 -14.19 2.14
CA ILE A 74 -13.05 -14.09 3.61
C ILE A 74 -14.38 -14.62 4.13
N GLN A 75 -15.49 -14.30 3.48
CA GLN A 75 -16.79 -14.82 3.85
C GLN A 75 -16.85 -16.34 3.70
N GLN A 76 -16.32 -16.89 2.60
CA GLN A 76 -16.29 -18.33 2.35
C GLN A 76 -15.38 -19.08 3.34
N LYS A 77 -14.21 -18.51 3.66
CA LYS A 77 -13.17 -19.19 4.46
C LYS A 77 -13.35 -19.01 5.96
N TYR A 78 -13.75 -17.82 6.40
CA TYR A 78 -13.82 -17.44 7.81
C TYR A 78 -15.25 -17.14 8.29
N GLY A 79 -16.24 -17.09 7.40
CA GLY A 79 -17.62 -16.72 7.76
C GLY A 79 -17.81 -15.24 8.12
N VAL A 80 -16.80 -14.39 7.93
CA VAL A 80 -16.83 -12.99 8.33
C VAL A 80 -17.26 -12.09 7.18
N LEU A 81 -18.27 -11.26 7.41
CA LEU A 81 -18.76 -10.31 6.40
C LEU A 81 -17.97 -8.99 6.45
N TYR A 82 -17.29 -8.69 5.34
CA TYR A 82 -16.58 -7.44 5.10
C TYR A 82 -17.25 -6.61 4.00
N HIS A 83 -17.48 -5.34 4.28
CA HIS A 83 -17.85 -4.38 3.25
C HIS A 83 -16.61 -3.98 2.43
N VAL A 84 -16.78 -3.71 1.14
CA VAL A 84 -15.68 -3.39 0.21
C VAL A 84 -14.87 -2.18 0.70
N LYS A 85 -15.53 -1.15 1.23
CA LYS A 85 -14.84 0.03 1.80
C LYS A 85 -13.93 -0.35 2.97
N SER A 86 -14.42 -1.17 3.90
CA SER A 86 -13.63 -1.67 5.03
C SER A 86 -12.47 -2.55 4.57
N MET A 87 -12.67 -3.33 3.51
CA MET A 87 -11.61 -4.15 2.92
C MET A 87 -10.49 -3.29 2.31
N ASN A 88 -10.83 -2.22 1.59
CA ASN A 88 -9.82 -1.31 1.05
C ASN A 88 -8.98 -0.68 2.17
N VAL A 89 -9.61 -0.25 3.26
CA VAL A 89 -8.90 0.30 4.43
C VAL A 89 -8.00 -0.76 5.07
N TRP A 90 -8.51 -1.99 5.24
CA TRP A 90 -7.75 -3.10 5.77
C TRP A 90 -6.52 -3.39 4.90
N LEU A 91 -6.68 -3.45 3.58
CA LEU A 91 -5.58 -3.69 2.64
C LEU A 91 -4.48 -2.64 2.76
N VAL A 92 -4.85 -1.36 2.81
CA VAL A 92 -3.88 -0.27 2.98
C VAL A 92 -3.17 -0.37 4.34
N HIS A 93 -3.91 -0.63 5.41
CA HIS A 93 -3.35 -0.80 6.76
C HIS A 93 -2.36 -1.97 6.85
N HIS A 94 -2.62 -3.05 6.12
CA HIS A 94 -1.74 -4.22 6.02
C HIS A 94 -0.69 -4.13 4.91
N GLY A 95 -0.45 -2.92 4.39
CA GLY A 95 0.65 -2.65 3.47
C GLY A 95 0.40 -3.17 2.05
N PHE A 96 -0.84 -3.23 1.57
CA PHE A 96 -1.17 -3.47 0.16
C PHE A 96 -1.50 -2.16 -0.55
N SER A 97 -1.10 -2.08 -1.81
CA SER A 97 -1.38 -0.96 -2.71
C SER A 97 -2.04 -1.45 -3.99
N TYR A 98 -2.95 -0.65 -4.54
CA TYR A 98 -3.58 -0.94 -5.82
C TYR A 98 -2.71 -0.38 -6.94
N LYS A 99 -1.98 -1.26 -7.64
CA LYS A 99 -1.01 -0.85 -8.66
C LYS A 99 -0.98 -1.80 -9.84
N LYS A 100 -0.45 -1.32 -10.96
CA LYS A 100 -0.20 -2.13 -12.15
C LYS A 100 1.06 -2.96 -11.90
N PRO A 101 1.05 -4.29 -12.14
CA PRO A 101 2.26 -5.10 -12.04
C PRO A 101 3.29 -4.62 -13.06
N LYS A 102 4.57 -4.90 -12.80
CA LYS A 102 5.62 -4.59 -13.78
C LYS A 102 5.70 -5.74 -14.78
N LEU A 103 5.70 -5.40 -16.07
CA LEU A 103 6.04 -6.35 -17.12
C LEU A 103 7.54 -6.57 -17.04
N LEU A 104 7.96 -7.81 -16.81
CA LEU A 104 9.27 -8.24 -17.25
C LEU A 104 9.08 -8.86 -18.64
N PRO A 105 9.89 -8.47 -19.64
CA PRO A 105 9.91 -9.20 -20.90
C PRO A 105 10.31 -10.65 -20.62
N GLU A 106 9.51 -11.62 -21.04
CA GLU A 106 9.82 -13.05 -20.83
C GLU A 106 11.14 -13.45 -21.51
N LYS A 107 11.46 -12.83 -22.66
CA LYS A 107 12.74 -13.02 -23.37
C LYS A 107 13.91 -12.21 -22.80
N ALA A 108 13.77 -11.54 -21.65
CA ALA A 108 14.85 -10.76 -21.08
C ALA A 108 15.96 -11.67 -20.53
N ASN A 109 17.03 -11.86 -21.30
CA ASN A 109 18.25 -12.52 -20.85
C ASN A 109 19.27 -11.46 -20.41
N LEU A 110 19.57 -11.41 -19.11
CA LEU A 110 20.51 -10.45 -18.53
C LEU A 110 21.92 -10.59 -19.10
N GLU A 111 22.38 -11.81 -19.37
CA GLU A 111 23.72 -12.06 -19.92
C GLU A 111 23.82 -11.53 -21.36
N GLN A 112 22.81 -11.83 -22.19
CA GLN A 112 22.75 -11.32 -23.56
C GLN A 112 22.62 -9.80 -23.59
N GLN A 113 21.89 -9.22 -22.64
CA GLN A 113 21.75 -7.76 -22.53
C GLN A 113 23.08 -7.09 -22.16
N GLU A 114 23.87 -7.68 -21.27
CA GLU A 114 25.20 -7.17 -20.91
C GLU A 114 26.21 -7.29 -22.06
N VAL A 115 26.16 -8.39 -22.84
CA VAL A 115 26.96 -8.52 -24.07
C VAL A 115 26.57 -7.43 -25.07
N PHE A 116 25.28 -7.25 -25.33
CA PHE A 116 24.78 -6.24 -26.27
C PHE A 116 25.17 -4.81 -25.86
N LYS A 117 25.11 -4.48 -24.56
CA LYS A 117 25.58 -3.17 -24.06
C LYS A 117 27.04 -2.92 -24.41
N LYS A 118 27.92 -3.91 -24.19
CA LYS A 118 29.35 -3.79 -24.51
C LYS A 118 29.58 -3.60 -26.00
N GLU A 119 28.86 -4.34 -26.84
CA GLU A 119 28.94 -4.20 -28.29
C GLU A 119 28.51 -2.80 -28.75
N VAL A 120 27.40 -2.27 -28.22
CA VAL A 120 26.94 -0.91 -28.54
C VAL A 120 27.89 0.16 -28.03
N GLU A 121 28.46 0.02 -26.83
CA GLU A 121 29.47 0.96 -26.33
C GLU A 121 30.75 0.94 -27.15
N LYS A 122 31.18 -0.25 -27.61
CA LYS A 122 32.31 -0.38 -28.52
C LYS A 122 32.00 0.30 -29.85
N LEU A 123 30.83 0.02 -30.44
CA LEU A 123 30.38 0.62 -31.68
C LEU A 123 30.39 2.15 -31.59
N LYS A 124 29.85 2.73 -30.51
CA LYS A 124 29.88 4.18 -30.27
C LYS A 124 31.27 4.80 -30.16
N LYS A 125 32.29 4.03 -29.75
CA LYS A 125 33.68 4.51 -29.64
C LYS A 125 34.42 4.42 -30.98
N GLU A 126 34.05 3.44 -31.81
CA GLU A 126 34.69 3.19 -33.11
C GLU A 126 34.06 4.06 -34.22
N THR A 127 32.80 4.47 -34.07
CA THR A 127 32.11 5.36 -35.01
C THR A 127 32.57 6.81 -34.86
N PRO A 128 32.97 7.49 -35.96
CA PRO A 128 33.30 8.92 -35.96
C PRO A 128 32.12 9.81 -35.57
N GLU A 129 32.37 10.99 -35.02
CA GLU A 129 31.29 11.92 -34.60
C GLU A 129 30.36 12.37 -35.74
N ASP A 130 30.83 12.31 -36.99
CA ASP A 130 30.09 12.72 -38.18
C ASP A 130 29.22 11.58 -38.78
N GLU A 131 29.23 10.39 -38.18
CA GLU A 131 28.44 9.24 -38.66
C GLU A 131 27.33 8.86 -37.66
N PRO A 132 26.04 9.00 -38.02
CA PRO A 132 24.94 8.67 -37.14
C PRO A 132 24.67 7.15 -37.08
N ILE A 133 24.52 6.61 -35.87
CA ILE A 133 24.10 5.22 -35.63
C ILE A 133 22.57 5.15 -35.56
N PHE A 134 21.96 4.33 -36.41
CA PHE A 134 20.51 4.11 -36.42
C PHE A 134 20.13 2.75 -35.82
N PHE A 135 19.14 2.76 -34.94
CA PHE A 135 18.47 1.55 -34.45
C PHE A 135 17.06 1.53 -35.04
N SER A 136 16.68 0.41 -35.65
CA SER A 136 15.32 0.21 -36.19
C SER A 136 14.67 -0.99 -35.52
N ASP A 137 13.38 -0.87 -35.22
CA ASP A 137 12.58 -1.93 -34.62
C ASP A 137 11.20 -1.95 -35.29
N ALA A 138 10.62 -3.14 -35.46
CA ALA A 138 9.33 -3.34 -36.11
C ALA A 138 8.27 -3.70 -35.05
N VAL A 139 7.28 -2.83 -34.87
CA VAL A 139 6.21 -3.02 -33.88
C VAL A 139 4.88 -3.35 -34.56
N HIS A 140 4.22 -4.43 -34.14
CA HIS A 140 2.85 -4.71 -34.55
C HIS A 140 1.85 -3.92 -33.68
N PRO A 141 0.95 -3.10 -34.27
CA PRO A 141 0.10 -2.16 -33.52
C PRO A 141 -0.91 -2.81 -32.56
N THR A 142 -1.16 -4.11 -32.69
CA THR A 142 -2.25 -4.81 -31.99
C THR A 142 -1.79 -5.72 -30.86
N ARG A 143 -0.47 -5.93 -30.66
CA ARG A 143 0.06 -6.94 -29.71
C ARG A 143 0.61 -6.30 -28.44
N THR A 144 -0.20 -5.51 -27.73
CA THR A 144 0.17 -5.02 -26.39
C THR A 144 -0.53 -5.85 -25.31
N THR A 145 0.25 -6.47 -24.44
CA THR A 145 -0.27 -7.18 -23.27
C THR A 145 -0.96 -6.18 -22.34
N LYS A 146 -2.29 -6.27 -22.24
CA LYS A 146 -3.07 -5.42 -21.32
C LYS A 146 -2.96 -5.96 -19.91
N LEU A 147 -2.02 -5.43 -19.13
CA LEU A 147 -1.98 -5.72 -17.70
C LEU A 147 -3.19 -5.11 -16.98
N SER A 148 -3.88 -5.92 -16.19
CA SER A 148 -4.87 -5.46 -15.23
C SER A 148 -4.23 -5.02 -13.92
N TYR A 149 -4.80 -3.99 -13.28
CA TYR A 149 -4.43 -3.57 -11.94
C TYR A 149 -4.83 -4.60 -10.88
N GLY A 150 -4.09 -4.66 -9.77
CA GLY A 150 -4.41 -5.51 -8.64
C GLY A 150 -3.86 -5.01 -7.31
N TRP A 151 -4.33 -5.63 -6.23
CA TRP A 151 -3.81 -5.41 -4.88
C TRP A 151 -2.50 -6.18 -4.70
N ILE A 152 -1.41 -5.45 -4.48
CA ILE A 152 -0.05 -6.00 -4.36
C ILE A 152 0.61 -5.38 -3.13
N LYS A 153 1.38 -6.19 -2.39
CA LYS A 153 2.12 -5.71 -1.21
C LYS A 153 3.06 -4.55 -1.58
N THR A 154 3.05 -3.51 -0.77
CA THR A 154 3.90 -2.33 -0.88
C THR A 154 5.35 -2.76 -0.68
N GLY A 155 6.26 -2.25 -1.51
CA GLY A 155 7.65 -2.72 -1.57
C GLY A 155 7.87 -3.97 -2.44
N ALA A 156 6.84 -4.80 -2.67
CA ALA A 156 6.96 -5.95 -3.57
C ALA A 156 6.69 -5.55 -5.03
N ASN A 157 7.56 -5.96 -5.94
CA ASN A 157 7.29 -5.94 -7.38
C ASN A 157 6.79 -7.33 -7.77
N LYS A 158 5.48 -7.46 -8.02
CA LYS A 158 4.98 -8.66 -8.70
C LYS A 158 5.27 -8.51 -10.18
N THR A 159 6.18 -9.35 -10.66
CA THR A 159 6.42 -9.58 -12.07
C THR A 159 5.33 -10.50 -12.58
N LEU A 160 4.67 -10.08 -13.65
CA LEU A 160 3.89 -11.01 -14.47
C LEU A 160 4.77 -11.38 -15.65
N GLU A 161 5.00 -12.69 -15.82
CA GLU A 161 5.62 -13.20 -17.02
C GLU A 161 4.69 -12.90 -18.19
N THR A 162 5.21 -12.19 -19.17
CA THR A 162 4.46 -11.83 -20.36
C THR A 162 4.59 -12.97 -21.35
N MET A 163 3.51 -13.70 -21.67
CA MET A 163 3.59 -14.70 -22.73
C MET A 163 4.09 -14.05 -24.03
N ALA A 164 5.29 -14.42 -24.45
CA ALA A 164 5.89 -14.10 -25.71
C ALA A 164 5.10 -14.81 -26.81
N SER A 165 4.05 -14.17 -27.32
CA SER A 165 3.34 -14.68 -28.49
C SER A 165 4.12 -14.38 -29.77
N CYS A 166 4.81 -15.42 -30.23
CA CYS A 166 5.26 -15.77 -31.59
C CYS A 166 6.21 -14.75 -32.25
N THR A 167 7.38 -15.12 -32.77
CA THR A 167 7.87 -16.41 -33.29
C THR A 167 9.40 -16.35 -33.27
#